data_AF-A0A0K8QPU4-F1
#
_entry.id   AF-A0A0K8QPU4-F1
#
_cell.length_a   1.000
_cell.length_b   1.000
_cell.length_c   1.000
_cell.angle_alpha   90.00
_cell.angle_beta   90.00
_cell.angle_gamma   90.00
#
_symmetry.space_group_name_H-M   'P 1'
#
loop_
_entity.id
_entity.type
_entity.pdbx_description
1 polymer ?
#
loop_
_entity_poly.entity_id
_entity_poly.type
_entity_poly.pdbx_seq_one_letter_code
_entity_poly.pdbx_strand_id
1 'polypeptide(L)' 'MSKRKTEGITEPQARTLRAICQILDSTGLPPTVKELAEALGISHASAHEQITQLVRKGYVRKEAKKARSIVVIKRDD' A
#
# COMPACT_ATOMS: atom_id res chain seq x y z
N MET A 1 4.26 9.19 -24.75
CA MET A 1 3.45 9.23 -23.51
C MET A 1 4.21 8.46 -22.45
N SER A 2 5.01 9.16 -21.65
CA SER A 2 5.88 8.54 -20.65
C SER A 2 5.01 8.03 -19.51
N LYS A 3 4.84 6.70 -19.42
CA LYS A 3 4.43 6.07 -18.16
C LYS A 3 5.37 6.62 -17.10
N ARG A 4 4.84 7.30 -16.08
CA ARG A 4 5.65 7.68 -14.93
C ARG A 4 6.17 6.37 -14.36
N LYS A 5 7.44 6.05 -14.64
CA LYS A 5 8.16 5.10 -13.79
C LYS A 5 7.95 5.64 -12.38
N THR A 6 7.56 4.75 -11.50
CA THR A 6 7.56 4.92 -10.05
C THR A 6 8.89 5.48 -9.56
N GLU A 7 9.11 6.78 -9.72
CA GLU A 7 10.33 7.43 -9.27
C GLU A 7 10.31 7.38 -7.74
N GLY A 8 11.11 6.48 -7.19
CA GLY A 8 11.40 6.40 -5.77
C GLY A 8 10.80 5.23 -5.00
N ILE A 9 10.08 4.28 -5.60
CA ILE A 9 9.66 3.03 -4.91
C ILE A 9 10.16 1.76 -5.60
N THR A 10 10.40 0.71 -4.81
CA THR A 10 10.87 -0.59 -5.31
C THR A 10 9.69 -1.44 -5.79
N GLU A 11 9.96 -2.52 -6.54
CA GLU A 11 8.89 -3.40 -7.04
C GLU A 11 8.01 -4.01 -5.92
N PRO A 12 8.56 -4.48 -4.77
CA PRO A 12 7.73 -4.92 -3.65
C PRO A 12 6.82 -3.83 -3.07
N GLN A 13 7.30 -2.58 -3.06
CA GLN A 13 6.54 -1.41 -2.58
C GLN A 13 5.42 -1.07 -3.57
N ALA A 14 5.73 -1.05 -4.86
CA ALA A 14 4.76 -0.84 -5.93
C ALA A 14 3.68 -1.94 -5.92
N ARG A 15 4.07 -3.21 -5.76
CA ARG A 15 3.13 -4.33 -5.59
C ARG A 15 2.24 -4.16 -4.36
N THR A 16 2.80 -3.69 -3.25
CA THR A 16 2.03 -3.40 -2.02
C THR A 16 1.03 -2.26 -2.25
N LEU A 17 1.46 -1.17 -2.90
CA LEU A 17 0.60 -0.03 -3.23
C LEU A 17 -0.55 -0.44 -4.14
N ARG A 18 -0.27 -1.23 -5.19
CA ARG A 18 -1.30 -1.76 -6.10
C ARG A 18 -2.31 -2.64 -5.37
N ALA A 19 -1.87 -3.50 -4.46
CA ALA A 19 -2.79 -4.32 -3.66
C ALA A 19 -3.69 -3.46 -2.74
N ILE A 20 -3.14 -2.39 -2.14
CA ILE A 20 -3.94 -1.43 -1.36
C ILE A 20 -5.04 -0.81 -2.22
N CYS A 21 -4.68 -0.30 -3.40
CA CYS A 21 -5.63 0.31 -4.32
C CYS A 21 -6.68 -0.68 -4.79
N GLN A 22 -6.28 -1.89 -5.20
CA GLN A 22 -7.21 -2.92 -5.68
C GLN A 22 -8.23 -3.32 -4.63
N ILE A 23 -7.82 -3.52 -3.38
CA ILE A 23 -8.74 -3.89 -2.29
C ILE A 23 -9.68 -2.71 -1.99
N LEU A 24 -9.15 -1.49 -1.94
CA LEU A 24 -9.96 -0.29 -1.71
C LEU A 24 -11.01 -0.10 -2.81
N ASP A 25 -10.61 -0.26 -4.07
CA ASP A 25 -11.49 -0.10 -5.23
C ASP A 25 -12.55 -1.21 -5.30
N SER A 26 -12.21 -2.44 -4.88
CA SER A 26 -13.13 -3.58 -4.92
C SER A 26 -14.10 -3.62 -3.73
N THR A 27 -13.68 -3.17 -2.55
CA THR A 27 -14.45 -3.32 -1.30
C THR A 27 -15.01 -2.01 -0.76
N GLY A 28 -14.54 -0.87 -1.28
CA GLY A 28 -14.81 0.46 -0.72
C GLY A 28 -14.13 0.73 0.62
N LEU A 29 -13.29 -0.20 1.11
CA LEU A 29 -12.65 -0.13 2.41
C LEU A 29 -11.13 -0.31 2.29
N PRO A 30 -10.31 0.50 3.00
CA PRO A 30 -8.88 0.31 2.99
C PRO A 30 -8.52 -0.99 3.73
N PRO A 31 -7.54 -1.76 3.23
CA PRO A 31 -7.16 -3.01 3.85
C PRO A 31 -6.44 -2.78 5.18
N THR A 32 -6.51 -3.81 6.02
CA THR A 32 -5.65 -4.01 7.18
C THR A 32 -4.29 -4.57 6.77
N VAL A 33 -3.31 -4.50 7.68
CA VAL A 33 -1.97 -5.10 7.45
C VAL A 33 -2.07 -6.62 7.25
N LYS A 34 -3.01 -7.28 7.95
CA LYS A 34 -3.24 -8.72 7.83
C LYS A 34 -3.81 -9.09 6.45
N GLU A 35 -4.85 -8.41 6.01
CA GLU A 35 -5.44 -8.62 4.67
C GLU A 35 -4.39 -8.39 3.57
N LEU A 36 -3.51 -7.39 3.71
CA LEU A 36 -2.41 -7.16 2.78
C LEU A 36 -1.38 -8.28 2.76
N ALA A 37 -0.99 -8.79 3.94
CA ALA A 37 -0.03 -9.88 4.05
C ALA A 37 -0.56 -11.15 3.35
N GLU A 38 -1.84 -11.47 3.58
CA GLU A 38 -2.53 -12.59 2.95
C GLU A 38 -2.63 -12.40 1.42
N ALA A 39 -3.12 -11.24 0.95
CA ALA A 39 -3.26 -10.96 -0.48
C ALA A 39 -1.92 -10.97 -1.23
N LEU A 40 -0.83 -10.55 -0.56
CA LEU A 40 0.50 -10.50 -1.15
C LEU A 40 1.27 -11.82 -0.99
N GLY A 41 0.83 -12.74 -0.14
CA GLY A 41 1.56 -13.97 0.17
C GLY A 41 2.89 -13.72 0.89
N ILE A 42 2.94 -12.71 1.77
CA ILE A 42 4.13 -12.32 2.53
C ILE A 42 3.87 -12.33 4.03
N SER A 43 4.93 -12.26 4.83
CA SER A 43 4.76 -12.16 6.29
C SER A 43 4.07 -10.85 6.69
N HIS A 44 3.32 -10.90 7.81
CA HIS A 44 2.70 -9.70 8.39
C HIS A 44 3.73 -8.60 8.70
N ALA A 45 4.92 -8.97 9.15
CA ALA A 45 6.01 -8.02 9.40
C ALA A 45 6.50 -7.35 8.11
N SER A 46 6.67 -8.12 7.03
CA SER A 46 7.05 -7.59 5.72
C SER A 46 6.00 -6.63 5.18
N ALA A 47 4.70 -6.99 5.27
CA ALA A 47 3.61 -6.09 4.85
C ALA A 47 3.64 -4.77 5.66
N HIS A 48 3.82 -4.85 6.98
CA HIS A 48 3.94 -3.68 7.84
C HIS A 48 5.11 -2.77 7.43
N GLU A 49 6.27 -3.35 7.12
CA GLU A 49 7.45 -2.62 6.68
C GLU A 49 7.21 -1.93 5.33
N GLN A 50 6.64 -2.63 4.34
CA GLN A 50 6.31 -2.04 3.05
C GLN A 50 5.36 -0.84 3.18
N ILE A 51 4.31 -0.97 4.01
CA ILE A 51 3.38 0.14 4.30
C ILE A 51 4.14 1.31 4.94
N THR A 52 5.03 1.05 5.89
CA THR A 52 5.84 2.09 6.55
C THR A 52 6.73 2.84 5.55
N GLN A 53 7.35 2.12 4.60
CA GLN A 53 8.15 2.74 3.55
C GLN A 53 7.29 3.58 2.59
N LEU A 54 6.10 3.09 2.21
CA LEU A 54 5.16 3.87 1.39
C LEU A 54 4.68 5.13 2.11
N VAL A 55 4.50 5.09 3.43
CA VAL A 55 4.19 6.28 4.24
C VAL A 55 5.34 7.28 4.20
N ARG A 56 6.57 6.83 4.46
CA ARG A 56 7.77 7.70 4.42
C ARG A 56 7.97 8.34 3.06
N LYS A 57 7.63 7.63 1.98
CA LYS A 57 7.76 8.10 0.60
C LYS A 57 6.54 8.90 0.12
N GLY A 58 5.53 9.10 0.96
CA GLY A 58 4.36 9.92 0.66
C GLY A 58 3.38 9.33 -0.35
N TYR A 59 3.38 8.00 -0.50
CA TYR A 59 2.41 7.28 -1.35
C TYR A 59 1.12 6.94 -0.59
N VAL A 60 1.23 6.68 0.71
CA VAL A 60 0.08 6.44 1.60
C VAL A 60 0.23 7.22 2.90
N ARG A 61 -0.86 7.40 3.64
CA ARG A 61 -0.87 7.92 5.01
C ARG A 61 -1.56 6.89 5.89
N LYS A 62 -1.08 6.73 7.14
CA LYS A 62 -1.71 5.87 8.14
C LYS A 62 -2.25 6.73 9.26
N GLU A 63 -3.54 6.64 9.55
CA GLU A 63 -4.09 7.25 10.77
C GLU A 63 -3.85 6.34 11.97
N ALA A 64 -3.47 6.92 13.11
CA ALA A 64 -3.21 6.16 14.32
C ALA A 64 -4.51 5.51 14.85
N LYS A 65 -4.35 4.36 15.54
CA LYS A 65 -5.39 3.69 16.35
C LYS A 65 -6.59 3.10 15.58
N LYS A 66 -6.51 2.89 14.27
CA LYS A 66 -7.55 2.19 13.49
C LYS A 66 -6.93 1.12 12.57
N ALA A 67 -7.57 -0.05 12.46
CA ALA A 67 -7.09 -1.15 11.61
C ALA A 67 -7.17 -0.82 10.12
N ARG A 68 -8.21 -0.07 9.72
CA ARG A 68 -8.49 0.38 8.34
C ARG A 68 -8.17 1.87 8.19
N SER A 69 -6.91 2.23 8.44
CA SER A 69 -6.47 3.62 8.50
C SER A 69 -5.56 4.06 7.36
N ILE A 70 -5.35 3.17 6.38
CA ILE A 70 -4.53 3.44 5.22
C ILE A 70 -5.31 4.34 4.27
N VAL A 71 -4.74 5.50 3.92
CA VAL A 71 -5.26 6.43 2.93
C VAL A 71 -4.26 6.53 1.79
N VAL A 72 -4.70 6.28 0.57
CA VAL A 72 -3.85 6.41 -0.63
C VAL A 72 -3.69 7.89 -0.97
N ILE A 73 -2.44 8.35 -1.08
CA ILE A 73 -2.09 9.74 -1.44
C ILE A 73 -1.67 9.83 -2.91
N LYS A 74 -0.94 8.81 -3.40
CA LYS A 74 -0.51 8.70 -4.80
C LYS A 74 -0.70 7.27 -5.26
N ARG A 75 -1.26 7.09 -6.46
CA ARG A 75 -1.24 5.82 -7.19
C ARG A 75 -0.06 5.83 -8.17
N ASP A 76 0.41 4.66 -8.61
CA ASP A 76 1.50 4.58 -9.62
C ASP A 76 1.09 4.18 -11.04
N ASP A 77 -0.19 4.39 -11.36
CA ASP A 77 -0.73 4.30 -12.72
C ASP A 77 -0.08 5.30 -13.70
#